data_AF-A0A914GLC0-F1
#
_entry.id   AF-A0A914GLC0-F1
#
_cell.length_a   1.000
_cell.length_b   1.000
_cell.length_c   1.000
_cell.angle_alpha   90.00
_cell.angle_beta   90.00
_cell.angle_gamma   90.00
#
_symmetry.space_group_name_H-M   'P 1'
#
loop_
_entity.id
_entity.type
_entity.pdbx_description
1 polymer ?
#
loop_
_entity_poly.entity_id
_entity_poly.type
_entity_poly.pdbx_seq_one_letter_code
_entity_poly.pdbx_strand_id
1 'polypeptide(L)'
;MSTKFCPACSTNVSTKLWTAHTTGRKHKQRVAELKAQAAKSSSKFAAKNNGIIASGDKRPLQVSSDDVDSSAKRSKLENCEQGLIATTKHISASSASNEFAFIPAGFFDNPEQNDKTEATIEKQKLLDAEYQKFMNEISAVEQEVAAEDDVDVKAFTHERQLESIDETMGYWKSLNALEKRKEAIAEVHKNQEMDETKDDEKEEESDDEEFEIDFEGDNWRSRKIF
;
A
#
# COMPACT_ATOMS: atom_id res chain seq x y z
N MET A 1 -21.68 23.95 -2.77
CA MET A 1 -21.98 23.01 -1.66
C MET A 1 -21.32 21.69 -1.99
N SER A 2 -20.35 21.25 -1.18
CA SER A 2 -19.63 20.00 -1.45
C SER A 2 -20.54 18.80 -1.20
N THR A 3 -20.57 17.86 -2.15
CA THR A 3 -21.32 16.60 -2.07
C THR A 3 -20.37 15.41 -2.21
N LYS A 4 -20.77 14.26 -1.67
CA LYS A 4 -20.04 12.98 -1.71
C LYS A 4 -20.98 11.92 -2.29
N PHE A 5 -20.49 11.12 -3.22
CA PHE A 5 -21.25 10.03 -3.82
C PHE A 5 -21.14 8.78 -2.95
N CYS A 6 -22.27 8.13 -2.65
CA CYS A 6 -22.29 6.85 -1.95
C CYS A 6 -22.45 5.69 -2.96
N PRO A 7 -21.45 4.81 -3.13
CA PRO A 7 -21.53 3.69 -4.07
C PRO A 7 -22.62 2.67 -3.72
N ALA A 8 -22.82 2.36 -2.44
CA ALA A 8 -23.83 1.39 -1.99
C ALA A 8 -25.27 1.89 -2.18
N CYS A 9 -25.49 3.20 -2.07
CA CYS A 9 -26.81 3.80 -2.24
C CYS A 9 -27.03 4.33 -3.67
N SER A 10 -25.97 4.53 -4.43
CA SER A 10 -25.94 5.18 -5.75
C SER A 10 -26.55 6.59 -5.73
N THR A 11 -26.29 7.35 -4.65
CA THR A 11 -26.86 8.69 -4.42
C THR A 11 -25.79 9.69 -4.02
N ASN A 12 -25.93 10.95 -4.47
CA ASN A 12 -25.14 12.07 -3.99
C ASN A 12 -25.69 12.59 -2.66
N VAL A 13 -24.83 12.67 -1.66
CA VAL A 13 -25.16 13.11 -0.29
C VAL A 13 -24.34 14.35 0.04
N SER A 14 -24.92 15.33 0.71
CA SER A 14 -24.18 16.50 1.21
C SER A 14 -23.07 16.07 2.17
N THR A 15 -21.88 16.68 2.08
CA THR A 15 -20.76 16.37 2.98
C THR A 15 -21.14 16.49 4.46
N LYS A 16 -22.03 17.43 4.82
CA LYS A 16 -22.50 17.63 6.21
C LYS A 16 -23.36 16.47 6.73
N LEU A 17 -23.99 15.71 5.83
CA LEU A 17 -24.88 14.60 6.15
C LEU A 17 -24.25 13.23 5.86
N TRP A 18 -22.97 13.21 5.47
CA TRP A 18 -22.28 11.98 5.08
C TRP A 18 -22.21 10.96 6.23
N THR A 19 -21.80 11.40 7.42
CA THR A 19 -21.70 10.54 8.61
C THR A 19 -23.05 9.96 9.01
N ALA A 20 -24.12 10.76 8.94
CA ALA A 20 -25.47 10.29 9.23
C ALA A 20 -25.99 9.33 8.15
N HIS A 21 -25.59 9.54 6.89
CA HIS A 21 -25.95 8.66 5.78
C HIS A 21 -25.30 7.28 5.90
N THR A 22 -23.99 7.20 6.12
CA THR A 22 -23.25 5.93 6.21
C THR A 22 -23.61 5.11 7.45
N THR A 23 -23.94 5.77 8.56
CA THR A 23 -24.39 5.09 9.79
C THR A 23 -25.89 4.76 9.78
N GLY A 24 -26.64 5.32 8.82
CA GLY A 24 -28.09 5.18 8.71
C GLY A 24 -28.56 3.77 8.33
N ARG A 25 -29.76 3.41 8.80
CA ARG A 25 -30.36 2.08 8.59
C ARG A 25 -30.46 1.67 7.11
N LYS A 26 -30.86 2.60 6.24
CA LYS A 26 -31.03 2.34 4.80
C LYS A 26 -29.70 1.98 4.12
N HIS A 27 -28.62 2.67 4.47
CA HIS A 27 -27.28 2.38 3.94
C HIS A 27 -26.80 1.01 4.43
N LYS A 28 -26.90 0.74 5.74
CA LYS A 28 -26.52 -0.55 6.34
C LYS A 28 -27.27 -1.73 5.72
N GLN A 29 -28.57 -1.57 5.45
CA GLN A 29 -29.37 -2.60 4.79
C GLN A 29 -28.90 -2.86 3.35
N ARG A 30 -28.71 -1.82 2.55
CA ARG A 30 -28.17 -1.93 1.17
C ARG A 30 -26.80 -2.62 1.15
N VAL A 31 -25.91 -2.27 2.07
CA VAL A 31 -24.58 -2.90 2.19
C VAL A 31 -24.70 -4.38 2.54
N ALA A 32 -25.58 -4.75 3.47
CA ALA A 32 -25.83 -6.15 3.83
C ALA A 32 -26.41 -6.95 2.65
N GLU A 33 -27.35 -6.38 1.91
CA GLU A 33 -27.93 -6.98 0.69
C GLU A 33 -26.87 -7.22 -0.38
N LEU A 34 -26.01 -6.23 -0.65
CA LEU A 34 -24.91 -6.35 -1.60
C LEU A 34 -23.89 -7.42 -1.17
N LYS A 35 -23.56 -7.49 0.12
CA LYS A 35 -22.69 -8.53 0.67
C LYS A 35 -23.30 -9.93 0.52
N ALA A 36 -24.60 -10.07 0.79
CA ALA A 36 -25.32 -11.32 0.60
C ALA A 36 -25.44 -11.73 -0.88
N GLN A 37 -25.56 -10.76 -1.80
CA GLN A 37 -25.54 -11.02 -3.24
C GLN A 37 -24.15 -11.45 -3.71
N ALA A 38 -23.08 -10.82 -3.23
CA ALA A 38 -21.70 -11.21 -3.53
C ALA A 38 -21.39 -12.65 -3.09
N ALA A 39 -21.89 -13.06 -1.92
CA ALA A 39 -21.77 -14.43 -1.44
C ALA A 39 -22.56 -15.46 -2.28
N LYS A 40 -23.61 -15.02 -2.99
CA LYS A 40 -24.41 -15.88 -3.88
C LYS A 40 -23.81 -15.93 -5.29
N SER A 41 -23.22 -14.84 -5.78
CA SER A 41 -22.61 -14.76 -7.12
C SER A 41 -21.23 -15.43 -7.19
N SER A 42 -20.49 -15.53 -6.08
CA SER A 42 -19.24 -16.30 -5.99
C SER A 42 -19.44 -17.81 -6.26
N SER A 43 -20.66 -18.34 -6.11
CA SER A 43 -20.98 -19.74 -6.42
C SER A 43 -21.22 -20.04 -7.91
N LYS A 44 -21.40 -19.02 -8.77
CA LYS A 44 -21.69 -19.21 -10.21
C LYS A 44 -20.48 -19.05 -11.13
N PHE A 45 -19.38 -18.50 -10.64
CA PHE A 45 -18.14 -18.34 -11.41
C PHE A 45 -17.13 -19.49 -11.22
N ALA A 46 -17.36 -20.42 -10.29
CA ALA A 46 -16.49 -21.57 -10.04
C ALA A 46 -16.74 -22.79 -10.95
N ALA A 47 -17.67 -22.72 -11.93
CA ALA A 47 -18.12 -23.87 -12.72
C ALA A 47 -17.53 -23.97 -14.14
N LYS A 48 -16.46 -23.24 -14.48
CA LYS A 48 -15.90 -23.25 -15.86
C LYS A 48 -14.40 -23.48 -16.01
N ASN A 49 -13.66 -23.78 -14.95
CA ASN A 49 -12.28 -24.27 -15.11
C ASN A 49 -12.04 -25.41 -14.12
N ASN A 50 -12.16 -26.64 -14.61
CA ASN A 50 -11.72 -27.81 -13.89
C ASN A 50 -11.00 -28.76 -14.85
N GLY A 51 -9.67 -28.75 -14.76
CA GLY A 51 -8.80 -29.78 -15.30
C GLY A 51 -7.69 -30.06 -14.29
N ILE A 52 -7.78 -31.23 -13.63
CA ILE A 52 -6.63 -32.14 -13.32
C ILE A 52 -5.62 -31.55 -12.29
N ILE A 53 -5.52 -31.95 -11.01
CA ILE A 53 -5.33 -33.26 -10.35
C ILE A 53 -5.77 -33.22 -8.87
N ALA A 54 -6.46 -34.29 -8.49
CA ALA A 54 -6.54 -35.06 -7.25
C ALA A 54 -5.86 -34.63 -5.92
N SER A 55 -6.68 -34.85 -4.86
CA SER A 55 -6.36 -35.52 -3.58
C SER A 55 -5.87 -34.69 -2.38
N GLY A 56 -6.73 -34.66 -1.34
CA GLY A 56 -6.37 -34.27 0.03
C GLY A 56 -7.59 -34.08 0.93
N ASP A 57 -7.98 -35.14 1.64
CA ASP A 57 -9.03 -35.21 2.67
C ASP A 57 -9.01 -34.08 3.73
N LYS A 58 -10.19 -33.55 4.11
CA LYS A 58 -10.83 -33.76 5.43
C LYS A 58 -12.13 -32.95 5.62
N ARG A 59 -13.03 -33.54 6.40
CA ARG A 59 -14.45 -33.25 6.71
C ARG A 59 -14.74 -31.93 7.47
N PRO A 60 -16.04 -31.54 7.59
CA PRO A 60 -16.50 -30.23 8.05
C PRO A 60 -16.70 -30.14 9.56
N LEU A 61 -16.65 -28.92 10.09
CA LEU A 61 -17.20 -28.59 11.40
C LEU A 61 -18.21 -27.46 11.27
N GLN A 62 -19.42 -27.77 11.73
CA GLN A 62 -20.58 -26.90 11.86
C GLN A 62 -20.70 -26.56 13.35
N VAL A 63 -20.74 -25.28 13.72
CA VAL A 63 -21.15 -24.77 15.05
C VAL A 63 -21.63 -23.33 14.79
N SER A 64 -22.92 -23.14 14.51
CA SER A 64 -24.01 -22.72 15.42
C SER A 64 -23.94 -21.25 15.87
N SER A 65 -25.03 -20.54 15.56
CA SER A 65 -25.49 -19.30 16.20
C SER A 65 -25.43 -19.41 17.72
N ASP A 66 -25.18 -18.29 18.38
CA ASP A 66 -26.05 -17.79 19.44
C ASP A 66 -25.84 -16.28 19.65
N ASP A 67 -26.95 -15.55 19.57
CA ASP A 67 -27.12 -14.14 19.91
C ASP A 67 -26.99 -13.93 21.43
N VAL A 68 -26.21 -12.93 21.86
CA VAL A 68 -26.37 -12.34 23.19
C VAL A 68 -26.34 -10.82 23.13
N ASP A 69 -27.55 -10.25 23.14
CA ASP A 69 -27.83 -8.88 23.58
C ASP A 69 -27.60 -8.79 25.10
N SER A 70 -26.90 -7.77 25.56
CA SER A 70 -26.84 -7.43 26.98
C SER A 70 -26.70 -5.93 27.16
N SER A 71 -27.87 -5.31 27.25
CA SER A 71 -28.14 -4.04 27.91
C SER A 71 -27.51 -3.99 29.31
N ALA A 72 -26.57 -3.07 29.55
CA ALA A 72 -26.11 -2.73 30.89
C ALA A 72 -26.04 -1.20 31.06
N LYS A 73 -27.01 -0.72 31.84
CA LYS A 73 -27.10 0.62 32.42
C LYS A 73 -25.95 0.85 33.40
N ARG A 74 -25.33 2.03 33.38
CA ARG A 74 -24.65 2.76 34.48
C ARG A 74 -23.93 3.96 33.87
N SER A 75 -23.79 5.12 34.48
CA SER A 75 -24.47 5.81 35.58
C SER A 75 -23.88 7.22 35.52
N LYS A 76 -24.75 8.21 35.71
CA LYS A 76 -24.45 9.64 35.80
C LYS A 76 -23.37 9.89 36.86
N LEU A 77 -22.22 10.46 36.47
CA LEU A 77 -21.25 11.06 37.38
C LEU A 77 -21.40 12.57 37.28
N GLU A 78 -22.05 13.14 38.30
CA GLU A 78 -22.03 14.56 38.60
C GLU A 78 -20.72 14.87 39.32
N ASN A 79 -19.98 15.84 38.76
CA ASN A 79 -18.79 16.42 39.37
C ASN A 79 -19.23 17.54 40.33
N CYS A 80 -19.01 17.35 41.63
CA CYS A 80 -19.23 18.36 42.66
C CYS A 80 -17.87 18.74 43.24
N GLU A 81 -17.24 19.77 42.69
CA GLU A 81 -16.05 20.41 43.27
C GLU A 81 -16.50 21.48 44.27
N GLN A 82 -16.58 21.13 45.55
CA GLN A 82 -16.55 22.10 46.65
C GLN A 82 -15.83 21.48 47.86
N GLY A 83 -14.66 22.04 48.20
CA GLY A 83 -13.85 21.63 49.33
C GLY A 83 -12.76 22.63 49.72
N LEU A 84 -13.20 23.72 50.36
CA LEU A 84 -12.55 24.37 51.51
C LEU A 84 -11.04 24.66 51.46
N ILE A 85 -10.72 25.91 51.12
CA ILE A 85 -9.45 26.56 51.49
C ILE A 85 -9.65 27.16 52.88
N ALA A 86 -9.24 26.43 53.91
CA ALA A 86 -9.21 26.95 55.27
C ALA A 86 -8.03 27.92 55.43
N THR A 87 -8.36 29.11 55.91
CA THR A 87 -7.46 30.14 56.39
C THR A 87 -6.51 29.60 57.47
N THR A 88 -5.20 29.80 57.33
CA THR A 88 -4.32 30.04 58.48
C THR A 88 -3.17 30.95 58.06
N LYS A 89 -3.02 31.97 58.87
CA LYS A 89 -2.19 33.17 58.73
C LYS A 89 -0.88 32.92 59.48
N HIS A 90 0.22 33.42 58.92
CA HIS A 90 1.52 33.70 59.55
C HIS A 90 2.33 32.49 60.09
N ILE A 91 3.54 32.29 59.54
CA ILE A 91 4.80 32.49 60.27
C ILE A 91 5.88 32.83 59.23
N SER A 92 6.47 33.99 59.45
CA SER A 92 7.59 34.58 58.74
C SER A 92 8.86 33.76 58.99
N ALA A 93 9.67 33.61 57.95
CA ALA A 93 11.00 33.03 58.01
C ALA A 93 11.87 33.70 59.09
N SER A 94 12.35 32.91 60.04
CA SER A 94 13.42 33.26 60.97
C SER A 94 14.13 31.99 61.44
N SER A 95 15.43 31.97 61.17
CA SER A 95 16.48 31.25 61.89
C SER A 95 16.49 29.71 61.89
N ALA A 96 17.55 29.18 61.30
CA ALA A 96 18.01 27.82 61.46
C ALA A 96 18.43 27.55 62.92
N SER A 97 17.70 26.69 63.61
CA SER A 97 18.19 25.95 64.78
C SER A 97 17.44 24.62 64.88
N ASN A 98 18.21 23.53 65.02
CA ASN A 98 17.77 22.15 65.08
C ASN A 98 16.76 21.88 66.22
N GLU A 99 15.48 22.11 65.99
CA GLU A 99 14.37 21.55 66.78
C GLU A 99 13.63 20.49 65.94
N PHE A 100 14.33 19.42 65.59
CA PHE A 100 13.73 18.24 64.94
C PHE A 100 13.37 17.13 65.94
N ALA A 101 13.28 17.44 67.24
CA ALA A 101 13.12 16.46 68.31
C ALA A 101 11.66 16.23 68.77
N PHE A 102 10.67 16.83 68.11
CA PHE A 102 9.24 16.58 68.43
C PHE A 102 8.60 15.47 67.58
N ILE A 103 9.36 14.90 66.64
CA ILE A 103 8.95 13.70 65.91
C ILE A 103 9.66 12.53 66.61
N PRO A 104 8.93 11.58 67.22
CA PRO A 104 9.54 10.41 67.83
C PRO A 104 10.45 9.70 66.83
N ALA A 105 11.70 9.43 67.22
CA ALA A 105 12.61 8.62 66.42
C ALA A 105 11.92 7.27 66.13
N GLY A 106 11.73 6.94 64.85
CA GLY A 106 10.95 5.78 64.40
C GLY A 106 9.51 6.06 63.95
N PHE A 107 9.03 7.31 63.93
CA PHE A 107 7.70 7.66 63.39
C PHE A 107 7.62 7.50 61.86
N PHE A 108 8.73 7.70 61.14
CA PHE A 108 8.82 7.57 59.68
C PHE A 108 9.48 6.26 59.21
N ASP A 109 10.07 5.48 60.13
CA ASP A 109 10.82 4.26 59.80
C ASP A 109 9.96 3.00 60.03
N ASN A 110 8.73 3.01 59.52
CA ASN A 110 7.91 1.79 59.46
C ASN A 110 8.28 1.01 58.20
N PRO A 111 9.04 -0.10 58.28
CA PRO A 111 9.53 -0.83 57.11
C PRO A 111 8.38 -1.28 56.20
N GLU A 112 7.22 -1.63 56.77
CA GLU A 112 6.05 -2.06 56.01
C GLU A 112 5.45 -0.99 55.07
N GLN A 113 5.62 0.30 55.35
CA GLN A 113 5.13 1.35 54.44
C GLN A 113 6.10 1.54 53.27
N ASN A 114 7.41 1.38 53.51
CA ASN A 114 8.42 1.39 52.45
C ASN A 114 8.26 0.17 51.53
N ASP A 115 8.05 -1.04 52.08
CA ASP A 115 7.84 -2.27 51.29
C ASP A 115 6.62 -2.17 50.36
N LYS A 116 5.53 -1.55 50.82
CA LYS A 116 4.33 -1.30 49.98
C LYS A 116 4.62 -0.33 48.86
N THR A 117 5.42 0.71 49.12
CA THR A 117 5.85 1.64 48.06
C THR A 117 6.76 0.95 47.05
N GLU A 118 7.69 0.10 47.50
CA GLU A 118 8.54 -0.69 46.62
C GLU A 118 7.73 -1.65 45.76
N ALA A 119 6.76 -2.37 46.33
CA ALA A 119 5.86 -3.25 45.58
C ALA A 119 5.02 -2.47 44.53
N THR A 120 4.58 -1.24 44.84
CA THR A 120 3.91 -0.39 43.85
C THR A 120 4.84 0.09 42.75
N ILE A 121 6.10 0.38 43.07
CA ILE A 121 7.13 0.78 42.10
C ILE A 121 7.50 -0.40 41.19
N GLU A 122 7.65 -1.60 41.74
CA GLU A 122 7.91 -2.81 40.96
C GLU A 122 6.76 -3.13 40.02
N LYS A 123 5.52 -3.05 40.51
CA LYS A 123 4.34 -3.22 39.67
C LYS A 123 4.27 -2.18 38.54
N GLN A 124 4.61 -0.92 38.84
CA GLN A 124 4.68 0.13 37.83
C GLN A 124 5.76 -0.15 36.79
N LYS A 125 6.96 -0.59 37.21
CA LYS A 125 8.04 -0.99 36.30
C LYS A 125 7.65 -2.15 35.40
N LEU A 126 6.88 -3.12 35.92
CA LEU A 126 6.36 -4.23 35.15
C LEU A 126 5.37 -3.76 34.07
N LEU A 127 4.43 -2.89 34.45
CA LEU A 127 3.49 -2.22 33.55
C LEU A 127 4.21 -1.41 32.47
N ASP A 128 5.22 -0.62 32.86
CA ASP A 128 6.00 0.20 31.93
C ASP A 128 6.80 -0.68 30.95
N ALA A 129 7.34 -1.81 31.42
CA ALA A 129 8.06 -2.75 30.56
C ALA A 129 7.12 -3.46 29.57
N GLU A 130 5.91 -3.84 29.99
CA GLU A 130 4.88 -4.39 29.08
C GLU A 130 4.42 -3.34 28.07
N TYR A 131 4.22 -2.09 28.51
CA TYR A 131 3.87 -0.99 27.63
C TYR A 131 4.96 -0.71 26.59
N GLN A 132 6.24 -0.75 26.98
CA GLN A 132 7.35 -0.62 26.04
C GLN A 132 7.38 -1.74 25.00
N LYS A 133 7.12 -2.99 25.41
CA LYS A 133 7.01 -4.11 24.47
C LYS A 133 5.88 -3.90 23.47
N PHE A 134 4.71 -3.45 23.94
CA PHE A 134 3.57 -3.16 23.09
C PHE A 134 3.86 -2.04 22.08
N MET A 135 4.51 -0.95 22.53
CA MET A 135 4.90 0.15 21.63
C MET A 135 5.94 -0.30 20.60
N ASN A 136 6.91 -1.11 21.01
CA ASN A 136 7.88 -1.68 20.07
C ASN A 136 7.21 -2.60 19.05
N GLU A 137 6.25 -3.42 19.46
CA GLU A 137 5.49 -4.29 18.55
C GLU A 137 4.64 -3.49 17.55
N ILE A 138 3.95 -2.43 18.00
CA ILE A 138 3.26 -1.51 17.08
C ILE A 138 4.24 -0.92 16.07
N SER A 139 5.39 -0.42 16.53
CA SER A 139 6.39 0.19 15.63
C SER A 139 6.98 -0.81 14.63
N ALA A 140 7.15 -2.07 15.04
CA ALA A 140 7.63 -3.13 14.17
C ALA A 140 6.59 -3.47 13.09
N VAL A 141 5.31 -3.56 13.44
CA VAL A 141 4.21 -3.76 12.48
C VAL A 141 4.09 -2.58 11.52
N GLU A 142 4.20 -1.34 12.01
CA GLU A 142 4.21 -0.15 11.15
C GLU A 142 5.39 -0.15 10.17
N GLN A 143 6.58 -0.56 10.64
CA GLN A 143 7.76 -0.69 9.78
C GLN A 143 7.60 -1.80 8.74
N GLU A 144 7.01 -2.94 9.12
CA GLU A 144 6.72 -4.04 8.20
C GLU A 144 5.74 -3.60 7.10
N VAL A 145 4.63 -2.96 7.46
CA VAL A 145 3.66 -2.41 6.49
C VAL A 145 4.32 -1.38 5.57
N ALA A 146 5.14 -0.47 6.11
CA ALA A 146 5.87 0.50 5.28
C ALA A 146 6.86 -0.18 4.32
N ALA A 147 7.51 -1.27 4.75
CA ALA A 147 8.40 -2.04 3.89
C ALA A 147 7.64 -2.79 2.79
N GLU A 148 6.44 -3.30 3.08
CA GLU A 148 5.55 -3.91 2.09
C GLU A 148 5.11 -2.88 1.03
N ASP A 149 4.66 -1.69 1.44
CA ASP A 149 4.30 -0.59 0.53
C ASP A 149 5.48 -0.22 -0.39
N ASP A 150 6.70 -0.17 0.14
CA ASP A 150 7.93 0.06 -0.63
C ASP A 150 8.20 -1.03 -1.69
N VAL A 151 7.86 -2.29 -1.38
CA VAL A 151 7.98 -3.42 -2.32
C VAL A 151 6.98 -3.26 -3.46
N ASP A 152 5.74 -2.90 -3.17
CA ASP A 152 4.70 -2.69 -4.19
C ASP A 152 5.06 -1.54 -5.14
N VAL A 153 5.61 -0.44 -4.62
CA VAL A 153 6.10 0.67 -5.44
C VAL A 153 7.26 0.23 -6.34
N LYS A 154 8.20 -0.57 -5.81
CA LYS A 154 9.31 -1.12 -6.61
C LYS A 154 8.80 -2.08 -7.68
N ALA A 155 7.83 -2.93 -7.37
CA ALA A 155 7.22 -3.84 -8.32
C ALA A 155 6.57 -3.08 -9.49
N PHE A 156 5.80 -2.03 -9.21
CA PHE A 156 5.18 -1.19 -10.23
C PHE A 156 6.20 -0.49 -11.14
N THR A 157 7.30 0.03 -10.56
CA THR A 157 8.34 0.66 -11.37
C THR A 157 9.08 -0.34 -12.26
N HIS A 158 9.31 -1.57 -11.78
CA HIS A 158 9.91 -2.64 -12.55
C HIS A 158 8.98 -3.12 -13.69
N GLU A 159 7.68 -3.24 -13.46
CA GLU A 159 6.70 -3.58 -14.51
C GLU A 159 6.76 -2.59 -15.67
N ARG A 160 6.80 -1.29 -15.36
CA ARG A 160 6.98 -0.24 -16.37
C ARG A 160 8.31 -0.35 -17.12
N GLN A 161 9.40 -0.73 -16.44
CA GLN A 161 10.69 -0.95 -17.09
C GLN A 161 10.64 -2.13 -18.06
N LEU A 162 9.97 -3.22 -17.68
CA LEU A 162 9.80 -4.39 -18.55
C LEU A 162 9.03 -4.02 -19.82
N GLU A 163 7.94 -3.25 -19.70
CA GLU A 163 7.17 -2.81 -20.87
C GLU A 163 8.01 -1.93 -21.81
N SER A 164 8.81 -1.02 -21.25
CA SER A 164 9.76 -0.21 -22.04
C SER A 164 10.83 -1.05 -22.74
N ILE A 165 11.32 -2.12 -22.08
CA ILE A 165 12.26 -3.07 -22.67
C ILE A 165 11.60 -3.84 -23.81
N ASP A 166 10.36 -4.29 -23.65
CA ASP A 166 9.63 -5.05 -24.67
C ASP A 166 9.36 -4.22 -25.92
N GLU A 167 8.98 -2.95 -25.76
CA GLU A 167 8.87 -2.00 -26.88
C GLU A 167 10.20 -1.86 -27.60
N THR A 168 11.28 -1.62 -26.85
CA THR A 168 12.64 -1.48 -27.38
C THR A 168 13.03 -2.74 -28.15
N MET A 169 12.80 -3.91 -27.57
CA MET A 169 13.06 -5.20 -28.20
C MET A 169 12.24 -5.39 -29.48
N GLY A 170 10.99 -4.90 -29.52
CA GLY A 170 10.17 -4.87 -30.72
C GLY A 170 10.82 -4.10 -31.86
N TYR A 171 11.34 -2.90 -31.57
CA TYR A 171 12.07 -2.10 -32.57
C TYR A 171 13.33 -2.81 -33.07
N TRP A 172 14.15 -3.37 -32.16
CA TRP A 172 15.35 -4.11 -32.55
C TRP A 172 15.04 -5.35 -33.38
N LYS A 173 13.97 -6.09 -33.05
CA LYS A 173 13.51 -7.23 -33.85
C LYS A 173 13.11 -6.80 -35.27
N SER A 174 12.41 -5.67 -35.40
CA SER A 174 12.04 -5.10 -36.70
C SER A 174 13.27 -4.68 -37.51
N LEU A 175 14.23 -3.99 -36.87
CA LEU A 175 15.49 -3.59 -37.50
C LEU A 175 16.30 -4.80 -37.99
N ASN A 176 16.45 -5.82 -37.15
CA ASN A 176 17.15 -7.05 -37.53
C ASN A 176 16.43 -7.77 -38.69
N ALA A 177 15.10 -7.75 -38.73
CA ALA A 177 14.35 -8.28 -39.87
C ALA A 177 14.61 -7.49 -41.17
N LEU A 178 14.74 -6.16 -41.08
CA LEU A 178 15.10 -5.31 -42.23
C LEU A 178 16.54 -5.54 -42.68
N GLU A 179 17.48 -5.70 -41.74
CA GLU A 179 18.87 -6.01 -42.02
C GLU A 179 19.01 -7.35 -42.76
N LYS A 180 18.35 -8.41 -42.28
CA LYS A 180 18.30 -9.69 -42.98
C LYS A 180 17.71 -9.60 -44.38
N ARG A 181 16.67 -8.76 -44.57
CA ARG A 181 16.10 -8.52 -45.90
C ARG A 181 17.09 -7.79 -46.81
N LYS A 182 17.81 -6.79 -46.29
CA LYS A 182 18.86 -6.08 -47.02
C LYS A 182 20.00 -7.01 -47.41
N GLU A 183 20.47 -7.85 -46.50
CA GLU A 183 21.49 -8.87 -46.77
C GLU A 183 21.03 -9.86 -47.84
N ALA A 184 19.77 -10.33 -47.78
CA ALA A 184 19.22 -11.22 -48.80
C ALA A 184 19.18 -10.58 -50.18
N ILE A 185 18.79 -9.31 -50.27
CA ILE A 185 18.79 -8.56 -51.55
C ILE A 185 20.23 -8.37 -52.05
N ALA A 186 21.15 -7.99 -51.16
CA ALA A 186 22.57 -7.84 -51.51
C ALA A 186 23.19 -9.15 -52.00
N GLU A 187 22.83 -10.28 -51.39
CA GLU A 187 23.28 -11.60 -51.81
C GLU A 187 22.69 -12.00 -53.17
N VAL A 188 21.42 -11.68 -53.44
CA VAL A 188 20.81 -11.89 -54.77
C VAL A 188 21.52 -11.04 -55.82
N HIS A 189 21.76 -9.75 -55.54
CA HIS A 189 22.49 -8.85 -56.45
C HIS A 189 23.90 -9.37 -56.74
N LYS A 190 24.62 -9.80 -55.71
CA LYS A 190 25.97 -10.38 -55.85
C LYS A 190 25.97 -11.67 -56.66
N ASN A 191 24.95 -12.52 -56.51
CA ASN A 191 24.83 -13.75 -57.28
C ASN A 191 24.44 -13.50 -58.74
N GLN A 192 23.63 -12.47 -59.01
CA GLN A 192 23.28 -12.04 -60.37
C GLN A 192 24.51 -11.46 -61.10
N GLU A 193 25.29 -10.61 -60.44
CA GLU A 193 26.55 -10.03 -60.97
C GLU A 193 27.61 -11.11 -61.27
N MET A 194 27.64 -12.22 -60.52
CA MET A 194 28.50 -13.37 -60.79
C MET A 194 27.98 -14.32 -61.90
N ASP A 195 26.70 -14.23 -62.27
CA ASP A 195 26.07 -15.01 -63.35
C ASP A 195 26.24 -14.28 -64.70
N GLU A 196 26.09 -12.94 -64.69
CA GLU A 196 26.34 -12.04 -65.83
C GLU A 196 27.83 -11.99 -66.24
N THR A 197 28.76 -12.44 -65.39
CA THR A 197 30.19 -12.55 -65.71
C THR A 197 30.62 -13.95 -66.19
N LYS A 198 29.68 -14.90 -66.33
CA LYS A 198 29.95 -16.29 -66.77
C LYS A 198 29.39 -16.69 -68.12
N ASP A 199 28.42 -15.97 -68.66
CA ASP A 199 27.97 -16.13 -70.04
C ASP A 199 28.24 -14.84 -70.81
N ASP A 200 28.93 -15.00 -71.95
CA ASP A 200 29.20 -14.03 -73.02
C ASP A 200 30.44 -13.10 -72.91
N GLU A 201 31.54 -13.62 -73.46
CA GLU A 201 32.29 -12.90 -74.50
C GLU A 201 31.32 -12.46 -75.63
N LYS A 202 30.57 -11.38 -75.43
CA LYS A 202 29.93 -10.63 -76.52
C LYS A 202 29.65 -9.20 -76.09
N GLU A 203 30.36 -8.29 -76.75
CA GLU A 203 30.07 -6.86 -76.77
C GLU A 203 28.63 -6.63 -77.24
N GLU A 204 27.76 -6.14 -76.37
CA GLU A 204 26.66 -5.24 -76.77
C GLU A 204 26.57 -4.08 -75.78
N GLU A 205 26.91 -2.90 -76.29
CA GLU A 205 26.70 -1.59 -75.70
C GLU A 205 25.18 -1.34 -75.63
N SER A 206 24.57 -1.62 -74.46
CA SER A 206 23.18 -1.28 -74.17
C SER A 206 23.14 -0.09 -73.21
N ASP A 207 22.69 1.04 -73.76
CA ASP A 207 22.40 2.32 -73.11
C ASP A 207 21.20 2.18 -72.16
N ASP A 208 21.43 1.56 -71.00
CA ASP A 208 20.49 1.58 -69.88
C ASP A 208 20.81 2.80 -69.01
N GLU A 209 20.12 3.91 -69.28
CA GLU A 209 20.12 5.10 -68.44
C GLU A 209 19.75 4.70 -66.99
N GLU A 210 20.77 4.62 -66.15
CA GLU A 210 20.69 4.51 -64.70
C GLU A 210 19.80 5.63 -64.17
N PHE A 211 18.55 5.29 -63.81
CA PHE A 211 17.66 6.19 -63.09
C PHE A 211 18.23 6.37 -61.68
N GLU A 212 19.21 7.26 -61.57
CA GLU A 212 19.78 7.79 -60.34
C GLU A 212 18.66 8.55 -59.62
N ILE A 213 17.88 7.82 -58.81
CA ILE A 213 17.05 8.42 -57.78
C ILE A 213 18.02 9.13 -56.85
N ASP A 214 18.13 10.44 -57.06
CA ASP A 214 18.88 11.39 -56.27
C ASP A 214 18.31 11.44 -54.83
N PHE A 215 18.70 10.46 -54.03
CA PHE A 215 18.36 10.30 -52.62
C PHE A 215 19.07 11.34 -51.73
N GLU A 216 19.93 12.18 -52.32
CA GLU A 216 20.59 13.32 -51.65
C GLU A 216 19.61 14.46 -51.30
N GLY A 217 18.41 14.47 -51.90
CA GLY A 217 17.38 15.50 -51.69
C GLY A 217 16.55 15.38 -50.40
N ASP A 218 16.56 14.24 -49.71
CA ASP A 218 15.57 13.92 -48.66
C ASP A 218 16.06 14.14 -47.22
N ASN A 219 17.25 14.75 -47.05
CA ASN A 219 17.71 15.18 -45.73
C ASN A 219 17.05 16.51 -45.32
N TRP A 220 15.78 16.43 -44.89
CA TRP A 220 14.99 17.57 -44.43
C TRP A 220 15.61 18.33 -43.23
N ARG A 221 16.57 17.74 -42.51
CA ARG A 221 17.37 18.42 -41.47
C ARG A 221 18.37 19.44 -42.02
N SER A 222 18.77 19.31 -43.28
CA SER A 222 19.68 20.24 -43.95
C SER A 222 18.95 21.42 -44.61
N ARG A 223 17.61 21.36 -44.64
CA ARG A 223 16.77 22.41 -45.21
C ARG A 223 16.74 23.60 -44.23
N LYS A 224 17.68 24.53 -44.40
CA LYS A 224 17.61 25.87 -43.79
C LYS A 224 16.33 26.54 -44.30
N ILE A 225 15.29 26.47 -43.49
CA ILE A 225 14.11 27.31 -43.63
C ILE A 225 14.59 28.71 -43.23
N PHE A 226 14.79 29.57 -44.22
CA PHE A 226 15.08 30.99 -44.04
C PHE A 226 13.81 31.79 -44.30
#